data_AF-A0A9W4U101-F1
#
_entry.id   AF-A0A9W4U101-F1
#
_cell.length_a   1.000
_cell.length_b   1.000
_cell.length_c   1.000
_cell.angle_alpha   90.00
_cell.angle_beta   90.00
_cell.angle_gamma   90.00
#
_symmetry.space_group_name_H-M   'P 1'
#
loop_
_entity.id
_entity.type
_entity.pdbx_description
1 polymer ?
#
loop_
_entity_poly.entity_id
_entity_poly.type
_entity_poly.pdbx_seq_one_letter_code
_entity_poly.pdbx_strand_id
1 'polypeptide(L)'
;MGKSQGLFSVTISAKRKPGMDEDSYHKYISETHAGHLKHLLVEKKIVDYTMQHNTSELMKDIENLFPNLPSVNRSPYDAFVTIVFRNIEDYVKVKNDPHYLSVVNPDHVNFADGPSTMMSFGWFEKHVADGKLVES
;
A
#
# COMPACT_ATOMS: atom_id res chain seq x y z
N MET A 1 -6.15 -9.13 30.41
CA MET A 1 -5.59 -9.18 29.05
C MET A 1 -6.15 -7.98 28.30
N GLY A 2 -5.28 -7.08 27.83
CA GLY A 2 -5.66 -5.74 27.40
C GLY A 2 -6.44 -5.75 26.09
N LYS A 3 -7.48 -4.90 25.99
CA LYS A 3 -8.13 -4.56 24.72
C LYS A 3 -7.07 -4.29 23.67
N SER A 4 -7.18 -4.91 22.50
CA SER A 4 -6.32 -4.58 21.37
C SER A 4 -6.38 -3.06 21.15
N GLN A 5 -5.23 -2.38 21.21
CA GLN A 5 -5.16 -1.02 20.67
C GLN A 5 -5.42 -1.15 19.17
N GLY A 6 -6.54 -0.59 18.70
CA GLY A 6 -6.92 -0.64 17.29
C GLY A 6 -5.78 -0.11 16.41
N LEU A 7 -5.48 -0.81 15.33
CA LEU A 7 -4.51 -0.36 14.34
C LEU A 7 -5.16 0.66 13.41
N PHE A 8 -4.32 1.48 12.79
CA PHE A 8 -4.69 2.36 11.70
C PHE A 8 -3.96 1.95 10.43
N SER A 9 -4.52 2.32 9.28
CA SER A 9 -3.81 2.19 8.01
C SER A 9 -4.02 3.39 7.11
N VAL A 10 -2.98 3.72 6.34
CA VAL A 10 -3.11 4.46 5.09
C VAL A 10 -3.04 3.48 3.94
N THR A 11 -4.03 3.52 3.05
CA THR A 11 -4.02 2.79 1.78
C THR A 11 -3.91 3.78 0.63
N ILE A 12 -2.95 3.53 -0.26
CA ILE A 12 -2.67 4.31 -1.45
C ILE A 12 -3.14 3.50 -2.65
N SER A 13 -4.21 3.97 -3.28
CA SER A 13 -4.69 3.48 -4.57
C SER A 13 -3.85 4.13 -5.65
N ALA A 14 -2.73 3.48 -5.96
CA ALA A 14 -1.64 4.07 -6.74
C ALA A 14 -1.92 3.95 -8.24
N LYS A 15 -1.68 5.06 -8.95
CA LYS A 15 -1.70 5.10 -10.42
C LYS A 15 -0.29 5.30 -10.93
N ARG A 16 0.13 4.48 -11.90
CA ARG A 16 1.46 4.59 -12.51
C ARG A 16 1.54 5.82 -13.40
N LYS A 17 2.75 6.37 -13.49
CA LYS A 17 3.07 7.51 -14.35
C LYS A 17 2.69 7.20 -15.80
N PRO A 18 2.14 8.17 -16.55
CA PRO A 18 1.83 7.98 -17.96
C PRO A 18 3.07 7.55 -18.76
N GLY A 19 2.92 6.52 -19.60
CA GLY A 19 3.98 5.98 -20.43
C GLY A 19 4.91 4.96 -19.75
N MET A 20 4.76 4.71 -18.46
CA MET A 20 5.46 3.62 -17.77
C MET A 20 4.68 2.30 -17.94
N ASP A 21 5.34 1.23 -18.38
CA ASP A 21 4.72 -0.10 -18.49
C ASP A 21 4.54 -0.79 -17.11
N GLU A 22 3.76 -1.88 -17.06
CA GLU A 22 3.38 -2.53 -15.79
C GLU A 22 4.57 -3.22 -15.11
N ASP A 23 5.45 -3.86 -15.88
CA ASP A 23 6.61 -4.58 -15.36
C ASP A 23 7.64 -3.60 -14.80
N SER A 24 7.92 -2.53 -15.56
CA SER A 24 8.78 -1.43 -15.09
C SER A 24 8.21 -0.82 -13.81
N TYR A 25 6.89 -0.56 -13.77
CA TYR A 25 6.24 0.01 -12.59
C TYR A 25 6.36 -0.90 -11.37
N HIS A 26 5.98 -2.17 -11.52
CA HIS A 26 6.10 -3.18 -10.46
C HIS A 26 7.52 -3.26 -9.93
N LYS A 27 8.51 -3.45 -10.82
CA LYS A 27 9.91 -3.55 -10.43
C LYS A 27 10.38 -2.30 -9.68
N TYR A 28 10.07 -1.12 -10.20
CA TYR A 28 10.52 0.14 -9.60
C TYR A 28 9.98 0.32 -8.20
N ILE A 29 8.67 0.14 -7.99
CA ILE A 29 8.08 0.39 -6.67
C ILE A 29 8.48 -0.68 -5.64
N SER A 30 8.62 -1.94 -6.07
CA SER A 30 8.98 -3.06 -5.19
C SER A 30 10.46 -3.10 -4.81
N GLU A 31 11.36 -2.73 -5.73
CA GLU A 31 12.80 -2.81 -5.51
C GLU A 31 13.41 -1.46 -5.11
N THR A 32 13.10 -0.41 -5.88
CA THR A 32 13.71 0.92 -5.70
C THR A 32 12.98 1.72 -4.64
N HIS A 33 11.69 2.01 -4.84
CA HIS A 33 10.95 2.88 -3.93
C HIS A 33 10.83 2.27 -2.51
N ALA A 34 10.40 1.01 -2.42
CA ALA A 34 10.37 0.29 -1.15
C ALA A 34 11.76 0.17 -0.51
N GLY A 35 12.82 0.05 -1.33
CA GLY A 35 14.21 0.07 -0.88
C GLY A 35 14.59 1.36 -0.15
N HIS A 36 14.11 2.51 -0.62
CA HIS A 36 14.33 3.80 0.03
C HIS A 36 13.55 3.97 1.34
N LEU A 37 12.43 3.26 1.51
CA LEU A 37 11.47 3.56 2.58
C LEU A 37 11.45 2.52 3.71
N LYS A 38 11.57 1.21 3.41
CA LYS A 38 11.23 0.14 4.37
C LYS A 38 12.01 0.18 5.69
N HIS A 39 13.30 0.55 5.66
CA HIS A 39 14.10 0.64 6.88
C HIS A 39 13.65 1.80 7.78
N LEU A 40 13.29 2.94 7.19
CA LEU A 40 12.72 4.06 7.90
C LEU A 40 11.38 3.69 8.55
N LEU A 41 10.53 2.92 7.86
CA LEU A 41 9.25 2.44 8.43
C LEU A 41 9.48 1.62 9.70
N VAL A 42 10.44 0.69 9.67
CA VAL A 42 10.80 -0.12 10.85
C VAL A 42 11.30 0.78 11.99
N GLU A 43 12.20 1.73 11.70
CA GLU A 43 12.73 2.67 12.69
C GLU A 43 11.62 3.48 13.37
N LYS A 44 10.63 3.94 12.58
CA LYS A 44 9.49 4.70 13.08
C LYS A 44 8.33 3.83 13.57
N LYS A 45 8.57 2.54 13.86
CA LYS A 45 7.61 1.61 14.50
C LYS A 45 6.33 1.37 13.69
N ILE A 46 6.40 1.50 12.37
CA ILE A 46 5.34 1.05 11.48
C ILE A 46 5.19 -0.48 11.61
N VAL A 47 3.94 -0.94 11.63
CA VAL A 47 3.58 -2.35 11.88
C VAL A 47 3.68 -3.17 10.62
N ASP A 48 3.20 -2.66 9.49
CA ASP A 48 3.11 -3.40 8.23
C ASP A 48 3.26 -2.47 7.03
N TYR A 49 3.79 -3.01 5.94
CA TYR A 49 3.95 -2.33 4.65
C TYR A 49 3.81 -3.33 3.52
N THR A 50 2.71 -3.24 2.77
CA THR A 50 2.36 -4.20 1.72
C THR A 50 2.08 -3.50 0.40
N MET A 51 2.24 -4.26 -0.69
CA MET A 51 1.86 -3.85 -2.04
C MET A 51 1.08 -4.98 -2.70
N GLN A 52 -0.08 -4.66 -3.25
CA GLN A 52 -0.80 -5.51 -4.19
C GLN A 52 -0.66 -4.89 -5.59
N HIS A 53 -0.10 -5.63 -6.53
CA HIS A 53 0.03 -5.20 -7.93
C HIS A 53 -1.15 -5.72 -8.75
N ASN A 54 -1.85 -4.82 -9.42
CA ASN A 54 -3.05 -5.10 -10.19
C ASN A 54 -2.74 -5.13 -11.69
N THR A 55 -1.86 -6.04 -12.11
CA THR A 55 -1.49 -6.13 -13.53
C THR A 55 -2.70 -6.54 -14.38
N SER A 56 -2.67 -6.12 -15.64
CA SER A 56 -3.69 -6.52 -16.62
C SER A 56 -3.72 -8.04 -16.81
N GLU A 57 -2.59 -8.72 -16.61
CA GLU A 57 -2.51 -10.19 -16.66
C GLU A 57 -3.28 -10.85 -15.51
N LEU A 58 -3.01 -10.46 -14.25
CA LEU A 58 -3.69 -11.03 -13.08
C LEU A 58 -5.19 -10.70 -13.07
N MET A 59 -5.56 -9.52 -13.57
CA MET A 59 -6.97 -9.10 -13.65
C MET A 59 -7.81 -9.92 -14.64
N LYS A 60 -7.20 -10.77 -15.48
CA LYS A 60 -7.94 -11.74 -16.33
C LYS A 60 -8.67 -12.78 -15.50
N ASP A 61 -8.11 -13.15 -14.35
CA ASP A 61 -8.66 -14.20 -13.47
C ASP A 61 -9.69 -13.68 -12.46
N ILE A 62 -10.01 -12.38 -12.47
CA ILE A 62 -10.90 -11.79 -11.45
C ILE A 62 -12.29 -12.45 -11.44
N GLU A 63 -12.78 -12.93 -12.59
CA GLU A 63 -14.07 -13.63 -12.69
C GLU A 63 -14.02 -15.01 -12.04
N ASN A 64 -12.86 -15.67 -12.04
CA ASN A 64 -12.67 -16.94 -11.34
C ASN A 64 -12.74 -16.77 -9.81
N LEU A 65 -12.40 -15.59 -9.29
CA LEU A 65 -12.52 -15.25 -7.87
C LEU A 65 -13.97 -14.93 -7.46
N PHE A 66 -14.81 -14.49 -8.40
CA PHE A 66 -16.18 -14.06 -8.15
C PHE A 66 -17.18 -14.67 -9.14
N PRO A 67 -17.28 -16.01 -9.24
CA PRO A 67 -18.03 -16.69 -10.30
C PRO A 67 -19.54 -16.44 -10.27
N ASN A 68 -20.07 -15.97 -9.15
CA ASN A 68 -21.51 -15.71 -8.95
C ASN A 68 -21.89 -14.22 -9.09
N LEU A 69 -20.94 -13.34 -9.40
CA LEU A 69 -21.25 -11.93 -9.66
C LEU A 69 -21.59 -11.74 -11.15
N PRO A 70 -22.70 -11.06 -11.49
CA PRO A 70 -23.08 -10.82 -12.88
C PRO A 70 -22.06 -9.92 -13.62
N SER A 71 -21.35 -9.07 -12.88
CA SER A 71 -20.19 -8.32 -13.36
C SER A 71 -19.28 -7.96 -12.20
N VAL A 72 -17.97 -7.83 -12.47
CA VAL A 72 -16.98 -7.35 -11.50
C VAL A 72 -16.46 -5.98 -11.94
N ASN A 73 -16.56 -5.00 -11.04
CA ASN A 73 -15.95 -3.69 -11.24
C ASN A 73 -14.43 -3.82 -11.07
N ARG A 74 -13.70 -3.60 -12.16
CA ARG A 74 -12.24 -3.66 -12.16
C ARG A 74 -11.69 -2.33 -11.64
N SER A 75 -10.79 -2.42 -10.66
CA SER A 75 -10.08 -1.24 -10.15
C SER A 75 -9.28 -0.58 -11.28
N PRO A 76 -9.34 0.76 -11.43
CA PRO A 76 -8.48 1.44 -12.38
C PRO A 76 -7.05 1.62 -11.86
N TYR A 77 -6.74 1.29 -10.61
CA TYR A 77 -5.43 1.53 -9.99
C TYR A 77 -4.46 0.39 -10.25
N ASP A 78 -3.19 0.72 -10.51
CA ASP A 78 -2.14 -0.24 -10.88
C ASP A 78 -1.58 -0.97 -9.65
N ALA A 79 -1.66 -0.36 -8.46
CA ALA A 79 -1.32 -1.01 -7.20
C ALA A 79 -2.12 -0.47 -6.02
N PHE A 80 -2.24 -1.28 -4.97
CA PHE A 80 -2.67 -0.84 -3.64
C PHE A 80 -1.52 -1.01 -2.66
N VAL A 81 -1.11 0.09 -2.04
CA VAL A 81 -0.05 0.08 -1.03
C VAL A 81 -0.67 0.37 0.32
N THR A 82 -0.49 -0.50 1.31
CA THR A 82 -1.05 -0.32 2.65
C THR A 82 0.06 -0.22 3.68
N ILE A 83 0.04 0.83 4.49
CA ILE A 83 0.95 1.07 5.61
C ILE A 83 0.13 1.04 6.90
N VAL A 84 0.45 0.11 7.80
CA VAL A 84 -0.29 -0.12 9.05
C VAL A 84 0.52 0.36 10.24
N PHE A 85 -0.11 1.03 11.20
CA PHE A 85 0.57 1.59 12.37
C PHE A 85 -0.36 1.66 13.58
N ARG A 86 0.23 1.82 14.77
CA ARG A 86 -0.51 1.89 16.05
C ARG A 86 -0.94 3.30 16.40
N ASN A 87 -0.11 4.28 16.08
CA ASN A 87 -0.34 5.70 16.40
C ASN A 87 -0.12 6.54 15.15
N ILE A 88 -0.96 7.55 14.94
CA ILE A 88 -0.84 8.47 13.80
C ILE A 88 0.51 9.19 13.84
N GLU A 89 1.01 9.49 15.03
CA GLU A 89 2.29 10.16 15.27
C GLU A 89 3.47 9.37 14.72
N ASP A 90 3.40 8.03 14.69
CA ASP A 90 4.46 7.17 14.15
C ASP A 90 4.55 7.37 12.62
N TYR A 91 3.40 7.43 11.93
CA TYR A 91 3.37 7.75 10.50
C TYR A 91 3.74 9.21 10.21
N VAL A 92 3.31 10.17 11.03
CA VAL A 92 3.71 11.57 10.88
C VAL A 92 5.23 11.74 11.04
N LYS A 93 5.87 11.00 11.95
CA LYS A 93 7.34 10.99 12.09
C LYS A 93 8.04 10.44 10.85
N VAL A 94 7.47 9.45 10.16
CA VAL A 94 7.98 9.01 8.85
C VAL A 94 7.95 10.17 7.87
N LYS A 95 6.79 10.84 7.75
CA LYS A 95 6.59 11.92 6.77
C LYS A 95 7.46 13.15 7.01
N ASN A 96 7.83 13.41 8.26
CA ASN A 96 8.69 14.53 8.66
C ASN A 96 10.18 14.15 8.76
N ASP A 97 10.55 12.89 8.51
CA ASP A 97 11.93 12.46 8.59
C ASP A 97 12.78 13.11 7.47
N PRO A 98 14.01 13.58 7.76
CA PRO A 98 14.88 14.16 6.72
C PRO A 98 15.12 13.25 5.53
N HIS A 99 15.26 11.94 5.74
CA HIS A 99 15.42 10.96 4.65
C HIS A 99 14.16 10.84 3.82
N TYR A 100 12.98 10.86 4.46
CA TYR A 100 11.71 10.88 3.73
C TYR A 100 11.62 12.12 2.84
N LEU A 101 11.88 13.29 3.39
CA LEU A 101 11.74 14.56 2.69
C LEU A 101 12.74 14.71 1.53
N SER A 102 13.97 14.22 1.69
CA SER A 102 15.05 14.39 0.71
C SER A 102 15.20 13.25 -0.30
N VAL A 103 14.75 12.04 0.02
CA VAL A 103 14.92 10.85 -0.84
C VAL A 103 13.58 10.27 -1.26
N VAL A 104 12.74 9.89 -0.29
CA VAL A 104 11.50 9.13 -0.59
C VAL A 104 10.44 10.00 -1.27
N ASN A 105 10.19 11.20 -0.75
CA ASN A 105 9.18 12.10 -1.27
C ASN A 105 9.45 12.53 -2.73
N PRO A 106 10.65 13.00 -3.11
CA PRO A 106 10.92 13.35 -4.50
C PRO A 106 10.91 12.14 -5.45
N ASP A 107 11.16 10.92 -4.96
CA ASP A 107 11.16 9.72 -5.80
C ASP A 107 9.79 9.40 -6.44
N HIS A 108 8.67 9.84 -5.84
CA HIS A 108 7.33 9.57 -6.38
C HIS A 108 7.14 10.06 -7.83
N VAL A 109 7.84 11.13 -8.25
CA VAL A 109 7.72 11.67 -9.63
C VAL A 109 8.26 10.73 -10.71
N ASN A 110 9.05 9.72 -10.29
CA ASN A 110 9.65 8.75 -11.20
C ASN A 110 8.63 7.69 -11.63
N PHE A 111 7.66 7.35 -10.79
CA PHE A 111 6.76 6.21 -11.02
C PHE A 111 5.27 6.51 -10.86
N ALA A 112 4.87 7.57 -10.15
CA ALA A 112 3.47 7.84 -9.84
C ALA A 112 2.84 8.89 -10.75
N ASP A 113 1.57 8.66 -11.10
CA ASP A 113 0.64 9.72 -11.48
C ASP A 113 -0.01 10.26 -10.20
N GLY A 114 0.60 11.30 -9.64
CA GLY A 114 0.15 11.93 -8.39
C GLY A 114 -1.31 12.41 -8.43
N PRO A 115 -1.73 13.19 -9.46
CA PRO A 115 -3.11 13.63 -9.60
C PRO A 115 -4.17 12.52 -9.63
N SER A 116 -3.85 11.35 -10.18
CA SER A 116 -4.76 10.21 -10.26
C SER A 116 -4.64 9.22 -9.09
N THR A 117 -3.63 9.39 -8.23
CA THR A 117 -3.42 8.53 -7.07
C THR A 117 -4.31 8.97 -5.91
N MET A 118 -5.04 8.02 -5.31
CA MET A 118 -5.97 8.31 -4.22
C MET A 118 -5.48 7.73 -2.90
N MET A 119 -5.78 8.42 -1.80
CA MET A 119 -5.38 8.03 -0.45
C MET A 119 -6.63 7.75 0.39
N SER A 120 -6.57 6.72 1.23
CA SER A 120 -7.57 6.39 2.23
C SER A 120 -6.90 6.20 3.58
N PHE A 121 -7.54 6.64 4.66
CA PHE A 121 -7.05 6.52 6.03
C PHE A 121 -8.18 6.10 6.96
N GLY A 122 -7.94 5.14 7.84
CA GLY A 122 -8.95 4.66 8.78
C GLY A 122 -8.43 3.57 9.71
N TRP A 123 -9.37 2.95 10.44
CA TRP A 123 -9.08 1.78 11.26
C TRP A 123 -8.67 0.59 10.39
N PHE A 124 -7.75 -0.20 10.92
CA PHE A 124 -7.28 -1.42 10.29
C PHE A 124 -7.56 -2.59 11.22
N GLU A 125 -8.47 -3.45 10.80
CA GLU A 125 -8.93 -4.60 11.57
C GLU A 125 -8.52 -5.89 10.86
N LYS A 126 -7.89 -6.80 11.61
CA LYS A 126 -7.58 -8.15 11.14
C LYS A 126 -8.58 -9.11 11.77
N HIS A 127 -9.36 -9.80 10.94
CA HIS A 127 -10.18 -10.95 11.39
C HIS A 127 -9.46 -12.29 11.18
N VAL A 128 -8.53 -12.33 10.24
CA VAL A 128 -7.65 -13.48 9.96
C VAL A 128 -6.22 -12.95 9.78
N ALA A 129 -5.24 -13.63 10.39
CA ALA A 129 -3.82 -13.35 10.24
C ALA A 129 -3.03 -14.68 10.23
N ASP A 130 -2.10 -14.83 9.29
CA ASP A 130 -1.27 -16.04 9.14
C ASP A 130 -2.07 -17.35 9.12
N GLY A 131 -3.22 -17.33 8.44
CA GLY A 131 -4.13 -18.47 8.33
C GLY A 131 -4.89 -18.81 9.63
N LYS A 132 -4.84 -17.95 10.65
CA LYS A 132 -5.50 -18.14 11.95
C LYS A 132 -6.53 -17.06 12.23
N LEU A 133 -7.56 -17.44 12.97
CA LEU A 133 -8.55 -16.48 13.50
C LEU A 133 -7.87 -15.53 14.48
N VAL A 134 -8.21 -14.24 14.38
CA VAL A 134 -7.82 -13.22 15.36
C VAL A 134 -8.96 -13.06 16.35
N GLU A 135 -8.69 -13.31 17.63
CA GLU A 135 -9.65 -13.07 18.71
C GLU A 135 -9.77 -11.56 18.98
N SER A 136 -11.01 -11.08 19.13
CA SER A 136 -11.36 -9.66 19.35
C SER A 136 -11.09 -9.19 20.78
#